data_AF-A0A143XIM2-F1
#
_entry.id   AF-A0A143XIM2-F1
#
_cell.length_a   1.000
_cell.length_b   1.000
_cell.length_c   1.000
_cell.angle_alpha   90.00
_cell.angle_beta   90.00
_cell.angle_gamma   90.00
#
_symmetry.space_group_name_H-M   'P 1'
#
loop_
_entity.id
_entity.type
_entity.pdbx_description
1 polymer ?
#
loop_
_entity_poly.entity_id
_entity_poly.type
_entity_poly.pdbx_seq_one_letter_code
_entity_poly.pdbx_strand_id
1 'polypeptide(L)'
;MAEIKKVGLDLDLDETVAQGVYSNLAIISHSTSEFILDFAAVLPGVPKAKVKSRIVLTPEHAKRLLISLQENITRYESNVGKIVIPKPQQPDGMGPKIGEA
;
A
#
# COMPACT_ATOMS: atom_id res chain seq x y z
N MET A 1 -8.36 14.58 12.46
CA MET A 1 -8.03 13.49 13.40
C MET A 1 -8.73 12.24 12.88
N ALA A 2 -8.00 11.16 12.61
CA ALA A 2 -8.65 9.91 12.19
C ALA A 2 -9.48 9.38 13.36
N GLU A 3 -10.78 9.16 13.15
CA GLU A 3 -11.59 8.42 14.11
C GLU A 3 -11.11 6.97 14.10
N ILE A 4 -10.33 6.59 15.11
CA ILE A 4 -10.09 5.19 15.42
C ILE A 4 -11.44 4.65 15.90
N LYS A 5 -12.14 3.95 15.01
CA LYS A 5 -13.36 3.23 15.37
C LYS A 5 -12.95 2.24 16.47
N LYS A 6 -13.34 2.52 17.71
CA LYS A 6 -13.07 1.65 18.87
C LYS A 6 -13.61 0.26 18.56
N VAL A 7 -12.74 -0.63 18.10
CA VAL A 7 -12.89 -2.04 18.41
C VAL A 7 -12.89 -2.07 19.94
N GLY A 8 -13.88 -2.67 20.59
CA GLY A 8 -14.03 -2.65 22.05
C GLY A 8 -12.93 -3.40 22.83
N LEU A 9 -11.72 -3.43 22.27
CA LEU A 9 -10.50 -3.97 22.79
C LEU A 9 -9.64 -2.79 23.27
N ASP A 10 -9.14 -2.88 24.49
CA ASP A 10 -8.06 -2.01 24.94
C ASP A 10 -6.79 -2.43 24.19
N LEU A 11 -6.31 -1.57 23.30
CA LEU A 11 -5.13 -1.84 22.49
C LEU A 11 -3.93 -1.25 23.21
N ASP A 12 -3.11 -2.11 23.80
CA ASP A 12 -1.81 -1.70 24.32
C ASP A 12 -0.90 -1.39 23.12
N LEU A 13 -0.38 -0.17 23.09
CA LEU A 13 0.44 0.33 21.98
C LEU A 13 1.78 0.81 22.53
N ASP A 14 2.79 -0.05 22.40
CA ASP A 14 4.16 0.28 22.76
C ASP A 14 4.62 1.56 22.06
N GLU A 15 5.37 2.42 22.78
CA GLU A 15 5.88 3.68 22.26
C GLU A 15 6.67 3.51 20.94
N THR A 16 7.40 2.40 20.82
CA THR A 16 8.19 2.08 19.63
C THR A 16 7.31 1.73 18.42
N VAL A 17 6.20 1.01 18.64
CA VAL A 17 5.23 0.66 17.60
C VAL A 17 4.39 1.89 17.22
N ALA A 18 4.09 2.76 18.19
CA ALA A 18 3.33 3.99 17.98
C ALA A 18 4.01 4.98 17.00
N GLN A 19 5.35 4.95 16.91
CA GLN A 19 6.09 5.77 15.93
C GLN A 19 5.81 5.36 14.48
N GLY A 20 5.36 4.13 14.26
CA GLY A 20 5.12 3.57 12.93
C GLY A 20 6.40 3.31 12.15
N VAL A 21 6.22 2.69 10.98
CA VAL A 21 7.31 2.31 10.09
C VAL A 21 7.02 2.85 8.70
N TYR A 22 7.88 3.75 8.21
CA TYR A 22 7.74 4.30 6.87
C TYR A 22 7.91 3.20 5.80
N SER A 23 6.99 3.19 4.83
CA SER A 23 7.06 2.37 3.63
C SER A 23 6.46 3.12 2.44
N ASN A 24 7.01 2.89 1.26
CA ASN A 24 6.53 3.45 -0.01
C ASN A 24 6.33 2.38 -1.09
N LEU A 25 6.48 1.11 -0.73
CA LEU A 25 6.23 -0.04 -1.57
C LEU A 25 5.53 -1.11 -0.73
N ALA A 26 4.44 -1.66 -1.25
CA ALA A 26 3.77 -2.82 -0.68
C ALA A 26 3.78 -3.96 -1.71
N ILE A 27 4.24 -5.13 -1.29
CA ILE A 27 4.25 -6.35 -2.09
C ILE A 27 3.26 -7.32 -1.45
N ILE A 28 2.30 -7.78 -2.23
CA ILE A 28 1.25 -8.68 -1.76
C ILE A 28 1.41 -10.02 -2.47
N SER A 29 1.56 -11.08 -1.70
CA SER A 29 1.50 -12.46 -2.19
C SER A 29 0.50 -13.25 -1.36
N HIS A 30 -0.04 -14.34 -1.90
CA HIS A 30 -1.04 -15.13 -1.19
C HIS A 30 -1.03 -16.60 -1.60
N SER A 31 -1.59 -17.42 -0.74
CA SER A 31 -1.99 -18.81 -0.98
C SER A 31 -3.48 -18.98 -0.63
N THR A 32 -3.98 -20.22 -0.66
CA THR A 32 -5.32 -20.52 -0.17
C THR A 32 -5.51 -20.29 1.32
N SER A 33 -4.42 -20.28 2.09
CA SER A 33 -4.46 -20.20 3.55
C SER A 33 -4.03 -18.86 4.11
N GLU A 34 -3.19 -18.11 3.39
CA GLU A 34 -2.56 -16.89 3.93
C GLU A 34 -2.37 -15.82 2.85
N PHE A 35 -2.44 -14.57 3.27
CA PHE A 35 -1.99 -13.37 2.57
C PHE A 35 -0.76 -12.81 3.29
N ILE A 36 0.29 -12.52 2.53
CA ILE A 36 1.52 -11.92 3.01
C ILE A 36 1.63 -10.53 2.42
N LEU A 37 1.67 -9.52 3.31
CA LEU A 37 1.84 -8.11 2.97
C LEU A 37 3.23 -7.68 3.44
N ASP A 38 4.13 -7.48 2.49
CA ASP A 38 5.47 -6.95 2.75
C ASP A 38 5.51 -5.45 2.46
N PHE A 39 5.77 -4.67 3.50
CA PHE A 39 5.98 -3.24 3.40
C PHE A 39 7.47 -2.95 3.34
N ALA A 40 7.90 -2.32 2.25
CA ALA A 40 9.30 -2.00 1.98
C ALA A 40 9.53 -0.50 1.79
N ALA A 41 10.76 -0.10 2.04
CA ALA A 41 11.24 1.24 1.73
C ALA A 41 12.26 1.15 0.58
N VAL A 42 11.95 1.85 -0.51
CA VAL A 42 12.86 2.13 -1.63
C VAL A 42 13.41 3.53 -1.42
N LEU A 43 14.73 3.64 -1.28
CA LEU A 43 15.42 4.91 -1.09
C LEU A 43 16.24 5.25 -2.34
N PRO A 44 16.29 6.52 -2.78
CA PRO A 44 17.17 6.93 -3.86
C PRO A 44 18.63 6.56 -3.59
N GLY A 45 19.32 6.05 -4.61
CA GLY A 45 20.72 5.63 -4.50
C GLY A 45 20.95 4.29 -3.78
N VAL A 46 19.90 3.63 -3.28
CA VAL A 46 20.00 2.29 -2.71
C VAL A 46 19.45 1.26 -3.70
N PRO A 47 20.28 0.32 -4.20
CA PRO A 47 19.90 -0.58 -5.30
C PRO A 47 18.90 -1.66 -4.88
N LYS A 48 18.66 -1.85 -3.57
CA LYS A 48 17.77 -2.88 -3.04
C LYS A 48 16.76 -2.27 -2.10
N ALA A 49 15.48 -2.56 -2.34
CA ALA A 49 14.42 -2.28 -1.40
C ALA A 49 14.66 -3.10 -0.12
N LYS A 50 14.47 -2.48 1.06
CA LYS A 50 14.52 -3.19 2.35
C LYS A 50 13.10 -3.39 2.86
N VAL A 51 12.72 -4.64 3.10
CA VAL A 51 11.47 -4.97 3.80
C VAL A 51 11.59 -4.45 5.23
N LYS A 52 10.59 -3.69 5.66
CA LYS A 52 10.53 -3.01 6.94
C LYS A 52 9.54 -3.66 7.90
N SER A 53 8.45 -4.21 7.36
CA SER A 53 7.45 -4.96 8.10
C SER A 53 6.82 -6.02 7.20
N ARG A 54 6.42 -7.14 7.79
CA ARG A 54 5.64 -8.20 7.15
C ARG A 54 4.43 -8.50 8.02
N ILE A 55 3.25 -8.45 7.41
CA ILE A 55 2.00 -8.84 8.06
C ILE A 55 1.46 -10.08 7.33
N VAL A 56 1.09 -11.10 8.09
CA VAL A 56 0.49 -12.34 7.59
C VAL A 56 -0.96 -12.37 8.05
N LEU A 57 -1.89 -12.59 7.13
CA LEU A 57 -3.33 -12.51 7.36
C LEU A 57 -4.03 -13.72 6.74
N THR A 58 -5.05 -14.24 7.41
CA THR A 58 -5.99 -15.15 6.75
C THR A 58 -6.75 -14.42 5.62
N PRO A 59 -7.26 -15.13 4.59
CA PRO A 59 -8.00 -14.52 3.49
C PRO A 59 -9.18 -13.65 3.94
N GLU A 60 -9.91 -14.04 4.99
CA GLU A 60 -11.02 -13.26 5.54
C GLU A 60 -10.56 -11.93 6.13
N HIS A 61 -9.44 -11.94 6.86
CA HIS A 61 -8.88 -10.73 7.45
C HIS A 61 -8.29 -9.79 6.40
N ALA A 62 -7.64 -10.34 5.35
CA ALA A 62 -7.20 -9.56 4.21
C ALA A 62 -8.38 -8.87 3.50
N LYS A 63 -9.50 -9.58 3.31
CA LYS A 63 -10.71 -9.00 2.72
C LYS A 63 -11.32 -7.91 3.60
N ARG A 64 -11.39 -8.12 4.92
CA ARG A 64 -11.87 -7.10 5.89
C ARG A 64 -10.98 -5.85 5.90
N LEU A 65 -9.66 -6.03 5.81
CA LEU A 65 -8.71 -4.93 5.71
C LEU A 65 -8.95 -4.11 4.43
N LEU A 66 -9.10 -4.77 3.28
CA LEU A 66 -9.36 -4.08 2.01
C LEU A 66 -10.63 -3.21 2.08
N ILE A 67 -11.74 -3.78 2.56
CA ILE A 67 -13.02 -3.06 2.66
C ILE A 67 -12.86 -1.83 3.57
N SER A 68 -12.28 -2.03 4.75
CA SER A 68 -12.08 -0.95 5.72
C SER A 68 -11.16 0.14 5.18
N LEU A 69 -10.08 -0.25 4.48
CA LEU A 69 -9.13 0.70 3.88
C LEU A 69 -9.81 1.49 2.76
N GLN A 70 -10.60 0.85 1.91
CA GLN A 70 -11.33 1.50 0.82
C GLN A 70 -12.34 2.53 1.34
N GLU A 71 -13.10 2.19 2.38
CA GLU A 71 -14.02 3.12 3.04
C GLU A 71 -13.29 4.34 3.61
N ASN A 72 -12.16 4.12 4.29
CA ASN A 72 -11.37 5.20 4.87
C ASN A 72 -10.74 6.10 3.80
N ILE A 73 -10.23 5.53 2.70
CA ILE A 73 -9.72 6.31 1.55
C ILE A 73 -10.85 7.14 0.95
N THR A 74 -12.02 6.55 0.70
CA THR A 74 -13.18 7.26 0.13
C THR A 74 -13.59 8.45 1.01
N ARG A 75 -13.63 8.24 2.34
CA ARG A 75 -13.92 9.30 3.30
C ARG A 75 -12.84 10.38 3.29
N TYR A 76 -11.57 10.00 3.23
CA TYR A 76 -10.47 10.97 3.15
C TYR A 76 -10.58 11.82 1.89
N GLU A 77 -10.74 11.20 0.72
CA GLU A 77 -10.82 11.90 -0.56
C GLU A 77 -11.99 12.87 -0.64
N SER A 78 -13.13 12.50 -0.03
CA SER A 78 -14.31 13.37 0.03
C SER A 78 -14.09 14.63 0.87
N ASN A 79 -13.19 14.58 1.86
CA ASN A 79 -12.96 15.68 2.80
C ASN A 79 -11.70 16.50 2.50
N VAL A 80 -10.66 15.87 1.93
CA VAL A 80 -9.33 16.49 1.73
C VAL A 80 -9.00 16.69 0.26
N GLY A 81 -9.56 15.86 -0.63
CA GLY A 81 -9.29 15.89 -2.07
C GLY A 81 -8.81 14.54 -2.60
N LYS A 82 -8.98 14.35 -3.91
CA LYS A 82 -8.67 13.08 -4.58
C LYS A 82 -7.18 12.74 -4.53
N ILE A 83 -6.87 11.49 -4.24
CA ILE A 83 -5.53 10.93 -4.34
C ILE A 83 -5.25 10.70 -5.82
N VAL A 84 -4.25 11.40 -6.35
CA VAL A 84 -3.81 11.22 -7.74
C VAL A 84 -2.68 10.21 -7.75
N ILE A 85 -2.91 9.05 -8.37
CA ILE A 85 -1.87 8.06 -8.62
C ILE A 85 -1.21 8.40 -9.96
N PRO A 86 0.09 8.72 -9.99
CA PRO A 86 0.81 8.95 -11.25
C PRO A 86 0.70 7.69 -12.11
N LYS A 87 0.15 7.82 -13.33
CA LYS A 87 0.23 6.74 -14.32
C LYS A 87 1.69 6.62 -14.76
N PRO A 88 2.27 5.40 -14.83
CA PRO A 88 3.52 5.21 -15.53
C PRO A 88 3.32 5.75 -16.95
N GLN A 89 4.10 6.77 -17.34
CA GLN A 89 4.12 7.23 -18.72
C GLN A 89 4.63 6.05 -19.56
N GLN A 90 3.76 5.45 -20.38
CA GLN A 90 4.23 4.61 -21.48
C GLN A 90 5.11 5.51 -22.36
N PRO A 91 6.33 5.08 -22.72
CA PRO A 91 7.14 5.84 -23.65
C PRO A 91 6.39 5.89 -25.00
N ASP A 92 5.80 7.05 -25.30
CA ASP A 92 5.23 7.36 -26.60
C ASP A 92 6.35 7.30 -27.64
N GLY A 93 6.20 6.44 -28.65
CA GLY A 93 6.89 6.67 -29.93
C GLY A 93 7.91 5.65 -30.40
N MET A 94 7.71 4.34 -30.18
CA MET A 94 8.31 3.33 -31.06
C MET A 94 7.26 2.72 -31.99
N GLY A 95 6.64 3.59 -32.79
CA GLY A 95 6.04 3.16 -34.06
C GLY A 95 7.17 2.91 -35.05
N PRO A 96 7.15 1.81 -35.83
CA PRO A 96 8.15 1.60 -36.88
C PRO A 96 8.06 2.77 -37.86
N LYS A 97 9.18 3.48 -38.03
CA LYS A 97 9.33 4.43 -39.14
C LYS A 97 9.10 3.64 -40.42
N ILE A 98 8.09 4.09 -41.16
CA ILE A 98 7.80 3.69 -42.54
C ILE A 98 9.12 3.62 -43.28
N GLY A 99 9.47 2.43 -43.76
CA GLY A 99 10.56 2.26 -44.70
C GLY A 99 10.16 2.97 -45.99
N GLU A 100 10.90 4.02 -46.31
CA GLU A 100 10.92 4.66 -47.61
C GLU A 100 11.54 3.72 -48.66
N ALA A 101 10.98 3.81 -49.88
CA ALA A 101 11.43 3.29 -51.18
C ALA A 101 11.25 1.78 -51.47
#